data_AF-A0ABC9WWQ7-F1
#
_entry.id   AF-A0ABC9WWQ7-F1
#
_cell.length_a   1.000
_cell.length_b   1.000
_cell.length_c   1.000
_cell.angle_alpha   90.00
_cell.angle_beta   90.00
_cell.angle_gamma   90.00
#
_symmetry.space_group_name_H-M   'P 1'
#
loop_
_entity.id
_entity.type
_entity.pdbx_description
1 polymer ?
#
loop_
_entity_poly.entity_id
_entity_poly.type
_entity_poly.pdbx_seq_one_letter_code
_entity_poly.pdbx_strand_id
1 'polypeptide(L)'
;MQLMISTATVFLEFWKRRRAVLTYDWDLIDWEDEEEELRPQFEAKYSQVERVNPITGKPEPFQPFPDKLSRLMVSVSGIFFMISLVLTAVFAVVVYRLVAMEQFASFKWYFIKKYWQFATSGTGVCINFMIIMSLNVVYEKVAYLLTDLEHPRTESEWENSFALKMFLFQFVNLNSSIFYIAFFLGRHAGIWYGILEGIGVLAVITNAFVIAITSDYIPRFVYAYKYGPCTDQGYRQEKCLKGYVNSSLSVFDLSELGMGYSGYCRYRDYRAPPWSSTPYEFTLQFWHVLAARLAFIIVFEHLVFGIKSFIAYLIPDMPKDLCDRMRREKYLVQEMMYEAELEHLQRERKKNGKQYHHEWP
;
A
#
# COMPACT_ATOMS: atom_id res chain seq x y z
N MET A 1 10.86 11.72 -4.61
CA MET A 1 10.02 10.76 -3.85
C MET A 1 8.65 11.35 -3.50
N GLN A 2 8.55 12.50 -2.81
CA GLN A 2 7.28 13.24 -2.63
C GLN A 2 6.48 13.40 -3.93
N LEU A 3 7.15 13.88 -4.98
CA LEU A 3 6.58 14.05 -6.32
C LEU A 3 6.09 12.73 -6.93
N MET A 4 6.76 11.62 -6.67
CA MET A 4 6.38 10.30 -7.21
C MET A 4 5.10 9.79 -6.57
N ILE A 5 4.97 9.95 -5.24
CA ILE A 5 3.76 9.58 -4.49
C ILE A 5 2.60 10.46 -4.94
N SER A 6 2.80 11.77 -5.03
CA SER A 6 1.77 12.69 -5.52
C SER A 6 1.34 12.38 -6.95
N THR A 7 2.27 12.10 -7.87
CA THR A 7 1.94 11.72 -9.26
C THR A 7 1.17 10.39 -9.32
N ALA A 8 1.54 9.40 -8.51
CA ALA A 8 0.82 8.13 -8.45
C ALA A 8 -0.61 8.30 -7.93
N THR A 9 -0.81 9.09 -6.87
CA THR A 9 -2.16 9.41 -6.36
C THR A 9 -2.98 10.14 -7.40
N VAL A 10 -2.42 11.18 -8.04
CA VAL A 10 -3.11 11.91 -9.12
C VAL A 10 -3.50 10.99 -10.26
N PHE A 11 -2.59 10.12 -10.72
CA PHE A 11 -2.88 9.16 -11.78
C PHE A 11 -4.06 8.23 -11.44
N LEU A 12 -4.07 7.67 -10.24
CA LEU A 12 -5.15 6.77 -9.81
C LEU A 12 -6.50 7.50 -9.72
N GLU A 13 -6.54 8.71 -9.16
CA GLU A 13 -7.80 9.47 -9.07
C GLU A 13 -8.32 9.87 -10.46
N PHE A 14 -7.43 10.30 -11.37
CA PHE A 14 -7.83 10.58 -12.76
C PHE A 14 -8.29 9.33 -13.52
N TRP A 15 -7.65 8.18 -13.27
CA TRP A 15 -8.05 6.91 -13.88
C TRP A 15 -9.45 6.48 -13.43
N LYS A 16 -9.75 6.52 -12.12
CA LYS A 16 -11.09 6.22 -11.61
C LYS A 16 -12.15 7.12 -12.24
N ARG A 17 -11.87 8.43 -12.32
CA ARG A 17 -12.78 9.41 -12.92
C ARG A 17 -13.02 9.14 -14.41
N ARG A 18 -11.97 8.78 -15.16
CA ARG A 18 -12.09 8.43 -16.59
C ARG A 18 -12.86 7.14 -16.78
N ARG A 19 -12.62 6.13 -15.94
CA ARG A 19 -13.35 4.86 -15.93
C ARG A 19 -14.85 5.10 -15.73
N ALA A 20 -15.23 5.89 -14.73
CA ALA A 20 -16.65 6.19 -14.45
C ALA A 20 -17.38 6.83 -15.65
N VAL A 21 -16.72 7.75 -16.38
CA VAL A 21 -17.29 8.36 -17.60
C VAL A 21 -17.48 7.33 -18.70
N LEU A 22 -16.49 6.46 -18.93
CA LEU A 22 -16.57 5.45 -19.99
C LEU A 22 -17.63 4.39 -19.67
N THR A 23 -17.70 3.92 -18.43
CA THR A 23 -18.72 2.96 -17.98
C THR A 23 -20.12 3.53 -18.19
N TYR A 24 -20.32 4.83 -17.90
CA TYR A 24 -21.60 5.50 -18.18
C TYR A 24 -21.87 5.65 -19.69
N ASP A 25 -20.91 6.18 -20.45
CA ASP A 25 -21.10 6.46 -21.88
C ASP A 25 -21.30 5.15 -22.70
N TRP A 26 -20.90 4.01 -22.16
CA TRP A 26 -21.13 2.66 -22.72
C TRP A 26 -22.33 1.93 -22.10
N ASP A 27 -23.08 2.57 -21.20
CA ASP A 27 -24.26 2.00 -20.54
C ASP A 27 -23.97 0.71 -19.75
N LEU A 28 -22.81 0.66 -19.09
CA LEU A 28 -22.30 -0.51 -18.36
C LEU A 28 -22.36 -0.34 -16.82
N ILE A 29 -23.14 0.59 -16.30
CA ILE A 29 -23.13 0.91 -14.86
C ILE A 29 -23.72 -0.21 -14.01
N ASP A 30 -24.86 -0.76 -14.44
CA ASP A 30 -25.59 -1.80 -13.72
C ASP A 30 -25.50 -3.17 -14.45
N TRP A 31 -24.74 -3.24 -15.55
CA TRP A 31 -24.62 -4.44 -16.38
C TRP A 31 -24.10 -5.66 -15.61
N GLU A 32 -23.12 -5.45 -14.72
CA GLU A 32 -22.54 -6.52 -13.91
C GLU A 32 -23.55 -7.09 -12.89
N ASP A 33 -24.43 -6.25 -12.33
CA ASP A 33 -25.44 -6.69 -11.36
C ASP A 33 -26.72 -7.26 -12.02
N GLU A 34 -27.05 -6.82 -13.24
CA GLU A 34 -28.28 -7.20 -13.95
C GLU A 34 -28.13 -8.46 -14.83
N GLU A 35 -26.98 -8.66 -15.47
CA GLU A 35 -26.74 -9.74 -16.44
C GLU A 35 -25.87 -10.90 -15.92
N GLU A 36 -25.36 -10.85 -14.69
CA GLU A 36 -24.55 -11.97 -14.17
C GLU A 36 -25.38 -13.24 -13.96
N GLU A 37 -25.21 -14.19 -14.87
CA GLU A 37 -25.72 -15.56 -14.72
C GLU A 37 -24.97 -16.31 -13.61
N LEU A 38 -25.71 -17.15 -12.89
CA LEU A 38 -25.13 -18.05 -11.91
C LEU A 38 -24.29 -19.11 -12.64
N ARG A 39 -23.13 -19.46 -12.06
CA ARG A 39 -22.32 -20.53 -12.65
C ARG A 39 -23.09 -21.86 -12.60
N PRO A 40 -23.08 -22.68 -13.67
CA PRO A 40 -23.77 -23.97 -13.69
C PRO A 40 -23.35 -24.91 -12.56
N GLN A 41 -22.09 -24.84 -12.12
CA GLN A 41 -21.55 -25.63 -11.02
C GLN A 41 -22.14 -25.22 -9.66
N PHE A 42 -22.43 -23.93 -9.48
CA PHE A 42 -23.06 -23.39 -8.28
C PHE A 42 -24.52 -23.79 -8.23
N GLU A 43 -25.25 -23.62 -9.34
CA GLU A 43 -26.64 -24.03 -9.46
C GLU A 43 -26.83 -25.53 -9.23
N ALA A 44 -26.01 -26.38 -9.86
CA ALA A 44 -26.11 -27.83 -9.70
C ALA A 44 -26.01 -28.27 -8.23
N LYS A 45 -25.14 -27.61 -7.45
CA LYS A 45 -24.88 -27.96 -6.05
C LYS A 45 -25.89 -27.38 -5.07
N TYR A 46 -26.34 -26.14 -5.28
CA TYR A 46 -27.24 -25.44 -4.37
C TYR A 46 -28.70 -25.40 -4.87
N SER A 47 -29.03 -26.13 -5.94
CA SER A 47 -30.39 -26.28 -6.48
C SER A 47 -31.45 -26.68 -5.46
N GLN A 48 -31.08 -27.40 -4.40
CA GLN A 48 -32.02 -27.84 -3.35
C GLN A 48 -32.17 -26.85 -2.19
N VAL A 49 -31.32 -25.82 -2.13
CA VAL A 49 -31.27 -24.84 -1.03
C VAL A 49 -31.57 -23.47 -1.63
N GLU A 50 -32.86 -23.19 -1.80
CA GLU A 50 -33.33 -21.93 -2.38
C GLU A 50 -33.72 -20.93 -1.30
N ARG A 51 -33.43 -19.65 -1.56
CA ARG A 51 -33.92 -18.51 -0.81
C ARG A 51 -34.71 -17.62 -1.75
N VAL A 52 -35.81 -17.04 -1.28
CA VAL A 52 -36.53 -16.02 -2.06
C VAL A 52 -35.72 -14.73 -2.04
N ASN A 53 -35.34 -14.24 -3.22
CA ASN A 53 -34.62 -12.98 -3.35
C ASN A 53 -35.55 -11.82 -2.92
N PRO A 54 -35.15 -10.95 -1.98
CA PRO A 54 -35.99 -9.86 -1.48
C PRO A 54 -36.29 -8.77 -2.52
N ILE A 55 -35.52 -8.69 -3.60
CA ILE A 55 -35.64 -7.69 -4.67
C ILE A 55 -36.46 -8.25 -5.83
N THR A 56 -36.11 -9.45 -6.33
CA THR A 56 -36.75 -10.02 -7.52
C THR A 56 -37.95 -10.92 -7.20
N GLY A 57 -38.11 -11.35 -5.95
CA GLY A 57 -39.19 -12.26 -5.52
C GLY A 57 -39.11 -13.68 -6.09
N LYS A 58 -38.05 -13.99 -6.86
CA LYS A 58 -37.81 -15.32 -7.44
C LYS A 58 -37.02 -16.20 -6.46
N PRO A 59 -37.23 -17.53 -6.46
CA PRO A 59 -36.35 -18.44 -5.75
C PRO A 59 -34.96 -18.44 -6.40
N GLU A 60 -33.92 -18.21 -5.60
CA GLU A 60 -32.53 -18.25 -6.04
C GLU A 60 -31.72 -19.25 -5.17
N PRO A 61 -30.78 -20.01 -5.75
CA PRO A 61 -29.88 -20.89 -4.99
C PRO A 61 -29.05 -20.08 -3.98
N PHE A 62 -29.01 -20.54 -2.72
CA PHE A 62 -28.29 -19.85 -1.64
C PHE A 62 -27.26 -20.76 -0.97
N GLN A 63 -26.03 -20.24 -0.83
CA GLN A 63 -24.95 -20.92 -0.13
C GLN A 63 -24.99 -20.58 1.39
N PRO A 64 -25.11 -21.59 2.28
CA PRO A 64 -25.06 -21.37 3.72
C PRO A 64 -23.69 -20.79 4.17
N PHE A 65 -23.72 -19.78 5.03
CA PHE A 65 -22.52 -19.15 5.60
C PHE A 65 -21.48 -20.12 6.19
N PRO A 66 -21.83 -21.16 6.98
CA PRO A 66 -20.82 -22.06 7.55
C PRO A 66 -20.09 -22.89 6.49
N ASP A 67 -20.78 -23.28 5.40
CA ASP A 67 -20.18 -24.00 4.28
C ASP A 67 -19.26 -23.08 3.47
N LYS A 68 -19.68 -21.83 3.23
CA LYS A 68 -18.85 -20.79 2.59
C LYS A 68 -17.56 -20.54 3.37
N LEU A 69 -17.67 -20.37 4.70
CA LEU A 69 -16.51 -20.10 5.55
C LEU A 69 -15.52 -21.27 5.57
N SER A 70 -16.01 -22.52 5.69
CA SER A 70 -15.17 -23.72 5.65
C SER A 70 -14.36 -23.81 4.36
N ARG A 71 -15.02 -23.62 3.20
CA ARG A 71 -14.37 -23.68 1.88
C ARG A 71 -13.38 -22.55 1.68
N LEU A 72 -13.70 -21.35 2.14
CA LEU A 72 -12.79 -20.22 2.12
C LEU A 72 -11.53 -20.52 2.95
N MET A 73 -11.68 -21.11 4.15
CA MET A 73 -10.54 -21.50 4.99
C MET A 73 -9.65 -22.56 4.32
N VAL A 74 -10.25 -23.55 3.63
CA VAL A 74 -9.51 -24.53 2.82
C VAL A 74 -8.75 -23.83 1.69
N SER A 75 -9.38 -22.89 0.98
CA SER A 75 -8.71 -22.16 -0.09
C SER A 75 -7.56 -21.29 0.42
N VAL A 76 -7.80 -20.52 1.48
CA VAL A 76 -6.78 -19.67 2.13
C VAL A 76 -5.61 -20.50 2.63
N SER A 77 -5.86 -21.63 3.30
CA SER A 77 -4.79 -22.54 3.72
C SER A 77 -4.02 -23.15 2.54
N GLY A 78 -4.69 -23.46 1.43
CA GLY A 78 -4.06 -23.87 0.18
C GLY A 78 -3.10 -22.82 -0.38
N ILE A 79 -3.50 -21.54 -0.37
CA ILE A 79 -2.64 -20.42 -0.78
C ILE A 79 -1.38 -20.35 0.09
N PHE A 80 -1.53 -20.42 1.42
CA PHE A 80 -0.39 -20.39 2.35
C PHE A 80 0.58 -21.57 2.13
N PHE A 81 0.05 -22.76 1.86
CA PHE A 81 0.86 -23.92 1.52
C PHE A 81 1.67 -23.68 0.24
N MET A 82 1.05 -23.14 -0.81
CA MET A 82 1.75 -22.83 -2.06
C MET A 82 2.82 -21.75 -1.88
N ILE A 83 2.56 -20.72 -1.09
CA ILE A 83 3.54 -19.68 -0.74
C ILE A 83 4.73 -20.29 -0.01
N SER A 84 4.49 -21.16 0.97
CA SER A 84 5.55 -21.86 1.72
C SER A 84 6.43 -22.72 0.80
N LEU A 85 5.84 -23.38 -0.19
CA LEU A 85 6.55 -24.18 -1.18
C LEU A 85 7.50 -23.31 -2.02
N VAL A 86 7.06 -22.13 -2.47
CA VAL A 86 7.91 -21.17 -3.20
C VAL A 86 9.07 -20.69 -2.32
N LEU A 87 8.81 -20.33 -1.07
CA LEU A 87 9.86 -19.89 -0.14
C LEU A 87 10.89 -20.99 0.10
N THR A 88 10.43 -22.23 0.25
CA THR A 88 11.30 -23.40 0.41
C THR A 88 12.15 -23.63 -0.85
N ALA A 89 11.57 -23.50 -2.04
CA ALA A 89 12.29 -23.63 -3.30
C ALA A 89 13.35 -22.55 -3.49
N VAL A 90 13.04 -21.30 -3.17
CA VAL A 90 14.00 -20.17 -3.20
C VAL A 90 15.13 -20.40 -2.21
N PHE A 91 14.83 -20.85 -0.99
CA PHE A 91 15.83 -21.22 0.01
C PHE A 91 16.72 -22.38 -0.48
N ALA A 92 16.15 -23.39 -1.14
CA ALA A 92 16.91 -24.51 -1.71
C ALA A 92 17.88 -24.06 -2.80
N VAL A 93 17.48 -23.14 -3.70
CA VAL A 93 18.36 -22.57 -4.74
C VAL A 93 19.54 -21.84 -4.13
N VAL A 94 19.31 -21.13 -3.03
CA VAL A 94 20.35 -20.43 -2.28
C VAL A 94 21.35 -21.40 -1.64
N VAL A 95 20.85 -22.41 -0.94
CA VAL A 95 21.70 -23.44 -0.31
C VAL A 95 22.51 -24.17 -1.38
N TYR A 96 21.88 -24.51 -2.52
CA TYR A 96 22.56 -25.06 -3.68
C TYR A 96 23.70 -24.14 -4.13
N ARG A 97 23.47 -22.83 -4.25
CA ARG A 97 24.50 -21.87 -4.67
C ARG A 97 25.68 -21.84 -3.69
N LEU A 98 25.44 -21.85 -2.38
CA LEU A 98 26.49 -21.86 -1.36
C LEU A 98 27.34 -23.14 -1.43
N VAL A 99 26.70 -24.31 -1.50
CA VAL A 99 27.39 -25.59 -1.60
C VAL A 99 28.16 -25.69 -2.92
N ALA A 100 27.56 -25.25 -4.03
CA ALA A 100 28.19 -25.25 -5.34
C ALA A 100 29.45 -24.38 -5.39
N MET A 101 29.48 -23.23 -4.71
CA MET A 101 30.68 -22.38 -4.62
C MET A 101 31.88 -23.14 -4.04
N GLU A 102 31.69 -23.92 -2.98
CA GLU A 102 32.76 -24.72 -2.38
C GLU A 102 33.20 -25.89 -3.27
N GLN A 103 32.24 -26.58 -3.90
CA GLN A 103 32.53 -27.73 -4.75
C GLN A 103 33.22 -27.34 -6.06
N PHE A 104 32.81 -26.25 -6.70
CA PHE A 104 33.44 -25.75 -7.93
C PHE A 104 34.83 -25.15 -7.68
N ALA A 105 35.10 -24.62 -6.48
CA ALA A 105 36.44 -24.16 -6.09
C ALA A 105 37.44 -25.33 -5.88
N SER A 106 36.95 -26.48 -5.43
CA SER A 106 37.73 -27.71 -5.22
C SER A 106 37.91 -28.56 -6.50
N PHE A 107 37.25 -28.19 -7.59
CA PHE A 107 37.19 -29.02 -8.81
C PHE A 107 38.55 -29.14 -9.52
N LYS A 108 38.91 -30.37 -9.94
CA LYS A 108 40.23 -30.69 -10.52
C LYS A 108 40.46 -30.13 -11.93
N TRP A 109 39.39 -29.78 -12.65
CA TRP A 109 39.47 -29.27 -14.03
C TRP A 109 39.90 -27.79 -14.07
N TYR A 110 41.04 -27.48 -14.69
CA TYR A 110 41.66 -26.14 -14.66
C TYR A 110 40.75 -25.03 -15.21
N PHE A 111 39.96 -25.32 -16.25
CA PHE A 111 39.03 -24.36 -16.85
C PHE A 111 37.90 -23.97 -15.88
N ILE A 112 37.27 -24.95 -15.23
CA ILE A 112 36.20 -24.74 -14.25
C ILE A 112 36.73 -24.02 -13.02
N LYS A 113 37.94 -24.39 -12.55
CA LYS A 113 38.59 -23.73 -11.43
C LYS A 113 38.96 -22.27 -11.72
N LYS A 114 39.28 -21.91 -12.98
CA LYS A 114 39.58 -20.52 -13.38
C LYS A 114 38.34 -19.65 -13.52
N TYR A 115 37.22 -20.22 -13.95
CA TYR A 115 35.95 -19.52 -14.18
C TYR A 115 34.82 -19.90 -13.21
N TRP A 116 35.18 -20.40 -12.02
CA TRP A 116 34.23 -20.99 -11.07
C TRP A 116 33.09 -20.05 -10.69
N GLN A 117 33.37 -18.75 -10.50
CA GLN A 117 32.36 -17.73 -10.16
C GLN A 117 31.29 -17.60 -11.25
N PHE A 118 31.70 -17.61 -12.52
CA PHE A 118 30.79 -17.54 -13.65
C PHE A 118 30.00 -18.84 -13.82
N ALA A 119 30.66 -20.00 -13.65
CA ALA A 119 30.01 -21.30 -13.72
C ALA A 119 28.93 -21.46 -12.63
N THR A 120 29.23 -21.12 -11.37
CA THR A 120 28.27 -21.21 -10.27
C THR A 120 27.12 -20.21 -10.40
N SER A 121 27.38 -19.01 -10.90
CA SER A 121 26.32 -18.04 -11.18
C SER A 121 25.43 -18.50 -12.33
N GLY A 122 26.02 -19.04 -13.40
CA GLY A 122 25.28 -19.54 -14.57
C GLY A 122 24.38 -20.71 -14.24
N THR A 123 24.89 -21.74 -13.54
CA THR A 123 24.07 -22.90 -13.16
C THR A 123 22.96 -22.53 -12.19
N GLY A 124 23.21 -21.61 -11.25
CA GLY A 124 22.20 -21.11 -10.32
C GLY A 124 21.03 -20.40 -11.01
N VAL A 125 21.30 -19.58 -12.03
CA VAL A 125 20.26 -18.89 -12.80
C VAL A 125 19.42 -19.89 -13.60
N CYS A 126 20.06 -20.86 -14.26
CA CYS A 126 19.34 -21.88 -15.04
C CYS A 126 18.44 -22.75 -14.15
N ILE A 127 18.94 -23.20 -13.00
CA ILE A 127 18.17 -24.02 -12.05
C ILE A 127 16.99 -23.21 -11.49
N ASN A 128 17.22 -21.95 -11.12
CA ASN A 128 16.15 -21.07 -10.66
C ASN A 128 15.06 -20.89 -11.73
N PHE A 129 15.45 -20.62 -12.98
CA PHE A 129 14.49 -20.49 -14.09
C PHE A 129 13.64 -21.76 -14.28
N MET A 130 14.27 -22.94 -14.27
CA MET A 130 13.55 -24.22 -14.44
C MET A 130 12.59 -24.51 -13.29
N ILE A 131 12.99 -24.19 -12.04
CA ILE A 131 12.12 -24.35 -10.86
C ILE A 131 10.93 -23.41 -10.95
N ILE A 132 11.16 -22.12 -11.23
CA ILE A 132 10.08 -21.13 -11.30
C ILE A 132 9.10 -21.42 -12.43
N MET A 133 9.58 -21.79 -13.62
CA MET A 133 8.71 -22.16 -14.74
C MET A 133 7.83 -23.38 -14.41
N SER A 134 8.41 -24.40 -13.77
CA SER A 134 7.65 -25.58 -13.33
C SER A 134 6.60 -25.23 -12.26
N LEU A 135 6.98 -24.41 -11.27
CA LEU A 135 6.07 -23.99 -10.20
C LEU A 135 4.92 -23.13 -10.70
N ASN A 136 5.14 -22.28 -11.72
CA ASN A 136 4.07 -21.49 -12.32
C ASN A 136 2.97 -22.37 -12.92
N VAL A 137 3.34 -23.44 -13.63
CA VAL A 137 2.38 -24.38 -14.24
C VAL A 137 1.60 -25.14 -13.16
N VAL A 138 2.29 -25.65 -12.13
CA VAL A 138 1.62 -26.33 -11.01
C VAL A 138 0.69 -25.38 -10.28
N TYR A 139 1.12 -24.13 -10.08
CA TYR A 139 0.33 -23.13 -9.37
C TYR A 139 -0.95 -22.78 -10.10
N GLU A 140 -0.91 -22.54 -11.41
CA GLU A 140 -2.12 -22.26 -12.20
C GLU A 140 -3.15 -23.37 -12.04
N LYS A 141 -2.72 -24.64 -12.07
CA LYS A 141 -3.61 -25.80 -11.86
C LYS A 141 -4.18 -25.87 -10.45
N VAL A 142 -3.38 -25.58 -9.42
CA VAL A 142 -3.86 -25.56 -8.03
C VAL A 142 -4.77 -24.37 -7.78
N ALA A 143 -4.45 -23.18 -8.29
CA ALA A 143 -5.28 -21.98 -8.16
C ALA A 143 -6.64 -22.16 -8.83
N TYR A 144 -6.68 -22.80 -10.00
CA TYR A 144 -7.91 -23.21 -10.66
C TYR A 144 -8.71 -24.17 -9.75
N LEU A 145 -8.09 -25.25 -9.25
CA LEU A 145 -8.76 -26.24 -8.40
C LEU A 145 -9.30 -25.63 -7.08
N LEU A 146 -8.52 -24.76 -6.43
CA LEU A 146 -8.92 -24.10 -5.19
C LEU A 146 -10.07 -23.12 -5.42
N THR A 147 -10.08 -22.42 -6.56
CA THR A 147 -11.15 -21.47 -6.89
C THR A 147 -12.44 -22.20 -7.27
N ASP A 148 -12.37 -23.31 -8.00
CA ASP A 148 -13.54 -24.17 -8.24
C ASP A 148 -14.05 -24.80 -6.92
N LEU A 149 -13.16 -25.11 -5.97
CA LEU A 149 -13.55 -25.63 -4.65
C LEU A 149 -14.31 -24.61 -3.80
N GLU A 150 -14.07 -23.31 -3.98
CA GLU A 150 -14.81 -22.23 -3.30
C GLU A 150 -16.29 -22.18 -3.71
N HIS A 151 -16.64 -22.70 -4.90
CA HIS A 151 -17.97 -22.56 -5.51
C HIS A 151 -18.46 -21.09 -5.50
N PRO A 152 -17.77 -20.18 -6.21
CA PRO A 152 -18.24 -18.80 -6.37
C PRO A 152 -19.60 -18.77 -7.07
N ARG A 153 -20.40 -17.74 -6.75
CA ARG A 153 -21.77 -17.61 -7.24
C ARG A 153 -21.78 -17.26 -8.73
N THR A 154 -20.91 -16.35 -9.15
CA THR A 154 -20.86 -15.75 -10.49
C THR A 154 -19.48 -15.92 -11.13
N GLU A 155 -19.37 -15.70 -12.44
CA GLU A 155 -18.08 -15.73 -13.14
C GLU A 155 -17.17 -14.60 -12.68
N SER A 156 -17.66 -13.37 -12.40
CA SER A 156 -16.80 -12.30 -11.90
C SER A 156 -16.22 -12.62 -10.52
N GLU A 157 -17.00 -13.23 -9.62
CA GLU A 157 -16.48 -13.67 -8.32
C GLU A 157 -15.38 -14.73 -8.49
N TRP A 158 -15.57 -15.66 -9.44
CA TRP A 158 -14.55 -16.65 -9.77
C TRP A 158 -13.29 -16.00 -10.34
N GLU A 159 -13.43 -15.11 -11.33
CA GLU A 159 -12.32 -14.40 -11.96
C GLU A 159 -11.57 -13.53 -10.97
N ASN A 160 -12.27 -12.76 -10.12
CA ASN A 160 -11.66 -11.94 -9.08
C ASN A 160 -10.89 -12.78 -8.06
N SER A 161 -11.49 -13.89 -7.62
CA SER A 161 -10.84 -14.80 -6.66
C SER A 161 -9.64 -15.51 -7.28
N PHE A 162 -9.74 -15.96 -8.54
CA PHE A 162 -8.64 -16.56 -9.29
C PHE A 162 -7.51 -15.54 -9.54
N ALA A 163 -7.85 -14.34 -10.00
CA ALA A 163 -6.92 -13.26 -10.27
C ALA A 163 -6.16 -12.84 -9.00
N LEU A 164 -6.85 -12.74 -7.87
CA LEU A 164 -6.22 -12.43 -6.58
C LEU A 164 -5.22 -13.52 -6.19
N LYS A 165 -5.57 -14.80 -6.33
CA LYS A 165 -4.64 -15.91 -6.05
C LYS A 165 -3.42 -15.86 -6.96
N MET A 166 -3.63 -15.76 -8.28
CA MET A 166 -2.57 -15.63 -9.26
C MET A 166 -1.66 -14.42 -8.99
N PHE A 167 -2.24 -13.27 -8.63
CA PHE A 167 -1.50 -12.08 -8.25
C PHE A 167 -0.65 -12.30 -7.00
N LEU A 168 -1.22 -12.86 -5.92
CA LEU A 168 -0.49 -13.13 -4.69
C LEU A 168 0.73 -14.03 -4.94
N PHE A 169 0.56 -15.07 -5.77
CA PHE A 169 1.66 -15.96 -6.11
C PHE A 169 2.71 -15.32 -7.01
N GLN A 170 2.29 -14.63 -8.08
CA GLN A 170 3.23 -13.92 -8.95
C GLN A 170 3.99 -12.85 -8.17
N PHE A 171 3.32 -12.17 -7.24
CA PHE A 171 3.93 -11.19 -6.34
C PHE A 171 4.99 -11.83 -5.45
N VAL A 172 4.68 -12.96 -4.78
CA VAL A 172 5.66 -13.68 -3.97
C VAL A 172 6.82 -14.18 -4.83
N ASN A 173 6.55 -14.79 -5.98
CA ASN A 173 7.57 -15.32 -6.88
C ASN A 173 8.52 -14.22 -7.37
N LEU A 174 7.98 -13.12 -7.90
CA LEU A 174 8.74 -11.98 -8.42
C LEU A 174 9.59 -11.32 -7.33
N ASN A 175 9.02 -11.12 -6.14
CA ASN A 175 9.70 -10.40 -5.07
C ASN A 175 10.52 -11.29 -4.14
N SER A 176 10.34 -12.62 -4.16
CA SER A 176 11.01 -13.57 -3.25
C SER A 176 12.53 -13.48 -3.31
N SER A 177 13.09 -13.36 -4.51
CA SER A 177 14.53 -13.23 -4.71
C SER A 177 15.08 -11.90 -4.19
N ILE A 178 14.34 -10.81 -4.39
CA ILE A 178 14.67 -9.47 -3.88
C ILE A 178 14.56 -9.46 -2.35
N PHE A 179 13.51 -10.04 -1.78
CA PHE A 179 13.33 -10.23 -0.34
C PHE A 179 14.42 -11.11 0.26
N TYR A 180 14.82 -12.19 -0.42
CA TYR A 180 15.92 -13.03 0.02
C TYR A 180 17.24 -12.24 0.10
N ILE A 181 17.56 -11.46 -0.92
CA ILE A 181 18.75 -10.60 -0.92
C ILE A 181 18.65 -9.54 0.19
N ALA A 182 17.49 -8.91 0.35
CA ALA A 182 17.27 -7.85 1.34
C ALA A 182 17.28 -8.36 2.80
N PHE A 183 16.76 -9.56 3.07
CA PHE A 183 16.51 -10.06 4.42
C PHE A 183 17.49 -11.11 4.93
N PHE A 184 18.05 -11.93 4.04
CA PHE A 184 18.91 -13.05 4.41
C PHE A 184 20.38 -12.79 4.05
N LEU A 185 20.65 -12.07 2.96
CA LEU A 185 22.00 -11.62 2.64
C LEU A 185 22.36 -10.30 3.36
N GLY A 186 21.36 -9.43 3.57
CA GLY A 186 21.43 -8.27 4.45
C GLY A 186 21.02 -8.64 5.88
N ARG A 187 21.99 -8.70 6.79
CA ARG A 187 21.79 -8.87 8.24
C ARG A 187 20.61 -8.01 8.75
N HIS A 188 19.57 -8.67 9.31
CA HIS A 188 18.46 -8.12 10.12
C HIS A 188 17.23 -7.54 9.41
N ALA A 189 16.34 -8.36 8.84
CA ALA A 189 15.10 -7.80 8.32
C ALA A 189 13.89 -8.77 8.22
N GLY A 190 13.36 -9.23 9.36
CA GLY A 190 12.18 -10.12 9.41
C GLY A 190 10.81 -9.47 9.65
N ILE A 191 10.71 -8.15 9.85
CA ILE A 191 9.48 -7.46 10.31
C ILE A 191 8.71 -6.77 9.14
N TRP A 192 9.12 -6.99 7.88
CA TRP A 192 9.01 -6.05 6.76
C TRP A 192 7.69 -5.90 6.01
N TYR A 193 6.63 -6.69 6.27
CA TYR A 193 5.35 -6.50 5.56
C TYR A 193 4.40 -5.53 6.30
N GLY A 194 4.25 -5.68 7.62
CA GLY A 194 3.71 -4.61 8.48
C GLY A 194 4.66 -3.41 8.57
N ILE A 195 5.97 -3.64 8.38
CA ILE A 195 6.93 -2.59 8.12
C ILE A 195 6.91 -2.11 6.67
N LEU A 196 6.21 -2.66 5.66
CA LEU A 196 6.23 -2.07 4.31
C LEU A 196 5.17 -0.97 4.19
N GLU A 197 3.99 -1.22 4.73
CA GLU A 197 2.99 -0.18 5.03
C GLU A 197 3.51 0.74 6.14
N GLY A 198 4.13 0.13 7.15
CA GLY A 198 4.91 0.83 8.17
C GLY A 198 6.10 1.61 7.63
N ILE A 199 6.73 1.26 6.50
CA ILE A 199 7.85 1.93 5.80
C ILE A 199 7.27 3.07 5.01
N GLY A 200 6.05 2.97 4.46
CA GLY A 200 5.42 4.14 3.86
C GLY A 200 5.33 5.28 4.90
N VAL A 201 4.84 4.94 6.09
CA VAL A 201 4.72 5.87 7.23
C VAL A 201 6.08 6.18 7.87
N LEU A 202 6.89 5.17 8.19
CA LEU A 202 8.25 5.27 8.72
C LEU A 202 9.19 5.92 7.72
N ALA A 203 9.00 5.88 6.40
CA ALA A 203 9.84 6.59 5.45
C ALA A 203 9.49 8.07 5.47
N VAL A 204 8.22 8.44 5.60
CA VAL A 204 7.83 9.83 5.81
C VAL A 204 8.40 10.34 7.14
N ILE A 205 8.22 9.56 8.22
CA ILE A 205 8.73 9.87 9.55
C ILE A 205 10.27 9.89 9.56
N THR A 206 10.95 8.84 9.09
CA THR A 206 12.42 8.75 9.05
C THR A 206 13.02 9.78 8.12
N ASN A 207 12.41 10.16 7.00
CA ASN A 207 12.90 11.27 6.19
C ASN A 207 12.72 12.62 6.91
N ALA A 208 11.61 12.82 7.65
CA ALA A 208 11.44 14.00 8.50
C ALA A 208 12.50 14.03 9.62
N PHE A 209 12.77 12.89 10.26
CA PHE A 209 13.81 12.72 11.27
C PHE A 209 15.22 12.88 10.70
N VAL A 210 15.51 12.37 9.51
CA VAL A 210 16.80 12.55 8.82
C VAL A 210 16.99 14.03 8.53
N ILE A 211 16.01 14.70 7.92
CA ILE A 211 16.07 16.14 7.70
C ILE A 211 16.21 16.89 9.04
N ALA A 212 15.51 16.49 10.10
CA ALA A 212 15.59 17.20 11.38
C ALA A 212 16.90 16.99 12.15
N ILE A 213 17.42 15.77 12.17
CA ILE A 213 18.57 15.35 12.99
C ILE A 213 19.88 15.49 12.23
N THR A 214 19.96 15.00 10.99
CA THR A 214 21.21 14.96 10.22
C THR A 214 21.47 16.27 9.48
N SER A 215 20.43 17.04 9.16
CA SER A 215 20.63 18.35 8.53
C SER A 215 21.01 19.43 9.53
N ASP A 216 21.92 20.29 9.10
CA ASP A 216 22.27 21.52 9.81
C ASP A 216 21.23 22.63 9.62
N TYR A 217 20.10 22.36 8.95
CA TYR A 217 19.11 23.38 8.63
C TYR A 217 18.43 23.94 9.89
N ILE A 218 17.93 23.06 10.76
CA ILE A 218 17.19 23.46 11.98
C ILE A 218 18.07 24.23 12.98
N PRO A 219 19.28 23.77 13.36
CA PRO A 219 20.12 24.54 14.27
C PRO A 219 20.58 25.88 13.67
N ARG A 220 20.83 25.95 12.35
CA ARG A 220 21.11 27.23 11.66
C ARG A 220 19.91 28.17 11.70
N PHE A 221 18.70 27.64 11.53
CA PHE A 221 17.46 28.41 11.61
C PHE A 221 17.22 28.96 13.02
N VAL A 222 17.34 28.12 14.05
CA VAL A 222 17.20 28.52 15.46
C VAL A 222 18.26 29.55 15.85
N TYR A 223 19.51 29.35 15.42
CA TYR A 223 20.57 30.31 15.65
C TYR A 223 20.25 31.65 14.98
N ALA A 224 19.95 31.66 13.69
CA ALA A 224 19.67 32.88 12.94
C ALA A 224 18.51 33.70 13.54
N TYR A 225 17.49 33.02 14.09
CA TYR A 225 16.31 33.67 14.64
C TYR A 225 16.46 34.13 16.10
N LYS A 226 17.13 33.34 16.95
CA LYS A 226 17.14 33.56 18.41
C LYS A 226 18.48 33.99 19.01
N TYR A 227 19.61 33.64 18.38
CA TYR A 227 20.95 33.77 18.96
C TYR A 227 21.96 34.49 18.06
N GLY A 228 21.64 34.63 16.78
CA GLY A 228 22.48 35.26 15.79
C GLY A 228 22.36 36.78 15.86
N PRO A 229 23.24 37.50 15.14
CA PRO A 229 23.25 38.97 15.11
C PRO A 229 21.96 39.60 14.55
N CYS A 230 21.05 38.79 14.00
CA CYS A 230 19.79 39.24 13.41
C CYS A 230 18.63 39.35 14.42
N THR A 231 18.84 38.99 15.69
CA THR A 231 17.80 39.12 16.73
C THR A 231 17.52 40.59 17.11
N ASP A 232 18.53 41.47 17.05
CA ASP A 232 18.40 42.88 17.47
C ASP A 232 18.35 43.91 16.33
N GLN A 233 18.83 43.59 15.11
CA GLN A 233 19.06 44.60 14.07
C GLN A 233 18.01 44.66 12.94
N GLY A 234 16.95 43.86 13.02
CA GLY A 234 15.96 43.77 11.94
C GLY A 234 16.58 43.15 10.67
N TYR A 235 15.73 42.54 9.85
CA TYR A 235 16.13 41.75 8.69
C TYR A 235 16.79 42.60 7.58
N ARG A 236 18.07 42.94 7.71
CA ARG A 236 18.94 43.37 6.60
C ARG A 236 19.92 42.25 6.31
N GLN A 237 19.57 41.47 5.29
CA GLN A 237 20.20 40.24 4.85
C GLN A 237 21.71 40.41 4.61
N GLU A 238 22.48 39.47 5.16
CA GLU A 238 23.59 38.72 4.52
C GLU A 238 24.48 38.04 5.57
N LYS A 239 24.45 38.47 6.85
CA LYS A 239 25.37 38.00 7.91
C LYS A 239 24.69 37.34 9.13
N CYS A 240 23.46 36.82 9.01
CA CYS A 240 22.74 36.22 10.15
C CYS A 240 23.37 34.93 10.71
N LEU A 241 24.19 34.24 9.92
CA LEU A 241 24.93 33.04 10.35
C LEU A 241 26.36 33.35 10.79
N LYS A 242 26.76 34.63 10.83
CA LYS A 242 28.10 35.01 11.26
C LYS A 242 28.28 34.67 12.74
N GLY A 243 29.28 33.85 13.03
CA GLY A 243 29.53 33.34 14.39
C GLY A 243 28.85 32.01 14.72
N TYR A 244 28.04 31.44 13.80
CA TYR A 244 27.35 30.17 14.02
C TYR A 244 28.32 29.05 14.44
N VAL A 245 29.44 28.88 13.72
CA VAL A 245 30.41 27.82 14.02
C VAL A 245 30.99 27.97 15.43
N ASN A 246 31.31 29.18 15.86
CA ASN A 246 31.87 29.43 17.20
C ASN A 246 30.82 29.25 18.31
N SER A 247 29.54 29.49 18.01
CA SER A 247 28.43 29.24 18.94
C SER A 247 27.97 27.78 18.98
N SER A 248 28.15 27.03 17.91
CA SER A 248 27.73 25.62 17.79
C SER A 248 28.73 24.62 18.38
N LEU A 249 29.88 25.12 18.87
CA LEU A 249 30.96 24.31 19.42
C LEU A 249 31.05 24.53 20.93
N SER A 250 30.95 23.45 21.69
CA SER A 250 31.22 23.43 23.13
C SER A 250 32.71 23.16 23.39
N VAL A 251 33.21 23.67 24.50
CA VAL A 251 34.62 23.55 24.90
C VAL A 251 34.75 22.47 25.97
N PHE A 252 35.74 21.58 25.82
CA PHE A 252 36.09 20.55 26.79
C PHE A 252 37.54 20.71 27.24
N ASP A 253 37.78 20.53 28.54
CA ASP A 253 39.13 20.58 29.11
C ASP A 253 39.77 19.19 29.14
N LEU A 254 40.87 19.01 28.42
CA LEU A 254 41.56 17.71 28.32
C LEU A 254 42.20 17.27 29.64
N SER A 255 42.44 18.20 30.57
CA SER A 255 43.04 17.86 31.86
C SER A 255 42.16 16.92 32.69
N GLU A 256 40.84 16.93 32.46
CA GLU A 256 39.88 16.05 33.14
C GLU A 256 39.94 14.59 32.69
N LEU A 257 40.60 14.27 31.57
CA LEU A 257 40.72 12.88 31.10
C LEU A 257 41.74 12.04 31.89
N GLY A 258 42.55 12.65 32.76
CA GLY A 258 43.55 11.94 33.58
C GLY A 258 44.72 11.34 32.79
N MET A 259 44.86 11.66 31.50
CA MET A 259 45.91 11.13 30.62
C MET A 259 47.15 12.04 30.48
N GLY A 260 47.29 13.07 31.33
CA GLY A 260 48.44 13.98 31.32
C GLY A 260 48.50 14.98 30.17
N TYR A 261 47.40 15.15 29.41
CA TYR A 261 47.27 16.19 28.39
C TYR A 261 46.67 17.46 28.99
N SER A 262 47.19 18.64 28.60
CA SER A 262 46.62 19.94 28.95
C SER A 262 46.21 20.69 27.69
N GLY A 263 45.04 21.31 27.70
CA GLY A 263 44.50 22.05 26.56
C GLY A 263 42.98 21.98 26.46
N TYR A 264 42.42 22.80 25.57
CA TYR A 264 41.00 22.83 25.28
C TYR A 264 40.72 22.23 23.90
N CYS A 265 39.73 21.34 23.80
CA CYS A 265 39.18 20.92 22.51
C CYS A 265 37.76 21.44 22.32
N ARG A 266 37.37 21.60 21.06
CA ARG A 266 36.01 21.96 20.68
C ARG A 266 35.30 20.76 20.07
N TYR A 267 34.11 20.47 20.56
CA TYR A 267 33.26 19.41 20.06
C TYR A 267 31.87 19.97 19.74
N ARG A 268 31.14 19.26 18.88
CA ARG A 268 29.83 19.69 18.39
C ARG A 268 28.76 19.31 19.39
N ASP A 269 28.47 20.20 20.33
CA ASP A 269 27.37 20.09 21.29
C ASP A 269 27.00 21.49 21.83
N TYR A 270 25.84 21.59 22.49
CA TYR A 270 25.34 22.83 23.09
C TYR A 270 25.46 22.78 24.61
N ARG A 271 26.68 22.53 25.10
CA ARG A 271 26.99 22.40 26.54
C ARG A 271 27.70 23.63 27.11
N ALA A 272 27.47 23.85 28.40
CA ALA A 272 28.09 24.93 29.14
C ALA A 272 29.61 24.70 29.26
N PRO A 273 30.43 25.76 29.16
CA PRO A 273 31.88 25.64 29.21
C PRO A 273 32.41 25.31 30.62
N PRO A 274 33.67 24.85 30.74
CA PRO A 274 34.25 24.42 32.01
C PRO A 274 34.36 25.51 33.09
N TRP A 275 34.37 26.79 32.68
CA TRP A 275 34.39 27.94 33.61
C TRP A 275 33.00 28.45 34.01
N SER A 276 31.92 27.77 33.61
CA SER A 276 30.56 28.13 34.02
C SER A 276 30.22 27.57 35.40
N SER A 277 29.17 28.11 36.05
CA SER A 277 28.68 27.62 37.34
C SER A 277 28.20 26.16 37.32
N THR A 278 27.83 25.66 36.14
CA THR A 278 27.38 24.29 35.90
C THR A 278 28.10 23.71 34.68
N PRO A 279 29.38 23.31 34.82
CA PRO A 279 30.20 22.89 33.70
C PRO A 279 29.62 21.63 33.03
N TYR A 280 29.67 21.61 31.69
CA TYR A 280 29.22 20.50 30.84
C TYR A 280 27.71 20.19 30.86
N GLU A 281 26.89 20.96 31.57
CA GLU A 281 25.43 20.84 31.51
C GLU A 281 24.85 21.36 30.19
N PHE A 282 23.65 20.92 29.83
CA PHE A 282 22.95 21.34 28.62
C PHE A 282 22.50 22.81 28.72
N THR A 283 22.81 23.60 27.69
CA THR A 283 22.38 25.00 27.61
C THR A 283 20.93 25.13 27.12
N LEU A 284 20.30 26.29 27.32
CA LEU A 284 18.99 26.59 26.72
C LEU A 284 19.00 26.53 25.19
N GLN A 285 20.17 26.70 24.53
CA GLN A 285 20.29 26.53 23.08
C GLN A 285 20.01 25.09 22.66
N PHE A 286 20.48 24.11 23.44
CA PHE A 286 20.21 22.69 23.23
C PHE A 286 18.70 22.42 23.17
N TRP A 287 17.96 22.90 24.18
CA TRP A 287 16.52 22.68 24.30
C TRP A 287 15.72 23.38 23.20
N HIS A 288 16.10 24.61 22.81
CA HIS A 288 15.45 25.29 21.68
C HIS A 288 15.67 24.56 20.34
N VAL A 289 16.88 24.06 20.09
CA VAL A 289 17.17 23.27 18.88
C VAL A 289 16.41 21.94 18.91
N LEU A 290 16.34 21.27 20.06
CA LEU A 290 15.59 20.03 20.23
C LEU A 290 14.08 20.24 20.01
N ALA A 291 13.50 21.27 20.63
CA ALA A 291 12.09 21.61 20.47
C ALA A 291 11.76 21.97 19.01
N ALA A 292 12.61 22.74 18.33
CA ALA A 292 12.42 23.07 16.92
C ALA A 292 12.52 21.83 16.00
N ARG A 293 13.39 20.87 16.32
CA ARG A 293 13.48 19.57 15.61
C ARG A 293 12.18 18.78 15.73
N LEU A 294 11.65 18.65 16.94
CA LEU A 294 10.39 17.95 17.18
C LEU A 294 9.20 18.65 16.51
N ALA A 295 9.11 19.97 16.63
CA ALA A 295 8.05 20.76 15.99
C ALA A 295 8.08 20.63 14.46
N PHE A 296 9.26 20.66 13.85
CA PHE A 296 9.42 20.47 12.40
C PHE A 296 8.91 19.10 11.96
N ILE A 297 9.23 18.03 12.69
CA ILE A 297 8.78 16.67 12.35
C ILE A 297 7.25 16.60 12.36
N ILE A 298 6.60 17.12 13.40
CA ILE A 298 5.14 17.10 13.55
C ILE A 298 4.48 17.87 12.40
N VAL A 299 4.94 19.08 12.11
CA VAL A 299 4.38 19.93 11.03
C VAL A 299 4.57 19.27 9.67
N PHE A 300 5.76 18.73 9.40
CA PHE A 300 6.07 18.08 8.14
C PHE A 300 5.17 16.86 7.92
N GLU A 301 5.01 16.01 8.93
CA GLU A 301 4.15 14.84 8.88
C GLU A 301 2.68 15.21 8.54
N HIS A 302 2.09 16.13 9.30
CA HIS A 302 0.71 16.57 9.08
C HIS A 302 0.51 17.24 7.72
N LEU A 303 1.52 17.96 7.22
CA LEU A 303 1.47 18.57 5.89
C LEU A 303 1.42 17.50 4.79
N VAL A 304 2.23 16.44 4.89
CA VAL A 304 2.28 15.37 3.88
C VAL A 304 0.96 14.60 3.83
N PHE A 305 0.44 14.18 4.99
CA PHE A 305 -0.87 13.52 5.06
C PHE A 305 -2.01 14.45 4.63
N GLY A 306 -1.94 15.73 5.06
CA GLY A 306 -2.89 16.76 4.66
C GLY A 306 -2.95 16.95 3.14
N ILE A 307 -1.80 17.03 2.46
CA ILE A 307 -1.75 17.14 0.99
C ILE A 307 -2.35 15.90 0.32
N LYS A 308 -2.07 14.69 0.82
CA LYS A 308 -2.65 13.46 0.28
C LYS A 308 -4.18 13.47 0.39
N SER A 309 -4.70 13.77 1.57
CA SER A 309 -6.14 13.86 1.81
C SER A 309 -6.78 15.00 1.03
N PHE A 310 -6.09 16.12 0.87
CA PHE A 310 -6.56 17.26 0.09
C PHE A 310 -6.64 16.94 -1.40
N ILE A 311 -5.67 16.23 -1.98
CA ILE A 311 -5.73 15.79 -3.38
C ILE A 311 -6.92 14.86 -3.62
N ALA A 312 -7.15 13.89 -2.70
CA ALA A 312 -8.30 13.00 -2.76
C ALA A 312 -9.64 13.75 -2.58
N TYR A 313 -9.66 14.82 -1.80
CA TYR A 313 -10.84 15.68 -1.66
C TYR A 313 -11.09 16.55 -2.91
N LEU A 314 -10.03 17.10 -3.52
CA LEU A 314 -10.14 17.99 -4.68
C LEU A 314 -10.59 17.27 -5.95
N ILE A 315 -10.16 16.02 -6.14
CA ILE A 315 -10.50 15.21 -7.30
C ILE A 315 -11.55 14.20 -6.87
N PRO A 316 -12.85 14.52 -6.97
CA PRO A 316 -13.90 13.55 -6.68
C PRO A 316 -13.81 12.38 -7.68
N ASP A 317 -14.09 11.17 -7.19
CA ASP A 317 -14.05 9.94 -7.99
C ASP A 317 -14.99 10.03 -9.23
N MET A 318 -16.05 10.86 -9.16
CA MET A 318 -17.05 11.05 -10.23
C MET A 318 -17.10 12.52 -10.71
N PRO A 319 -17.09 12.80 -12.03
CA PRO A 319 -17.26 14.15 -12.56
C PRO A 319 -18.68 14.68 -12.33
N LYS A 320 -18.81 16.00 -12.08
CA LYS A 320 -20.10 16.66 -11.86
C LYS A 320 -21.08 16.49 -13.02
N ASP A 321 -20.61 16.71 -14.26
CA ASP A 321 -21.45 16.58 -15.45
C ASP A 321 -22.05 15.17 -15.58
N LEU A 322 -21.29 14.14 -15.18
CA LEU A 322 -21.78 12.77 -15.14
C LEU A 322 -22.84 12.57 -14.05
N CYS A 323 -22.61 13.07 -12.84
CA CYS A 323 -23.60 13.03 -11.77
C CYS A 323 -24.93 13.69 -12.18
N ASP A 324 -24.86 14.82 -12.86
CA ASP A 324 -26.03 15.56 -13.30
C ASP A 324 -26.79 14.82 -14.40
N ARG A 325 -26.08 14.19 -15.35
CA ARG A 325 -26.69 13.30 -16.35
C ARG A 325 -27.41 12.11 -15.70
N MET A 326 -26.74 11.36 -14.82
CA MET A 326 -27.34 10.23 -14.10
C MET A 326 -28.56 10.64 -13.27
N ARG A 327 -28.49 11.79 -12.58
CA ARG A 327 -29.61 12.31 -11.79
C ARG A 327 -30.82 12.65 -12.68
N ARG A 328 -30.56 13.24 -13.85
CA ARG A 328 -31.61 13.57 -14.82
C ARG A 328 -32.28 12.32 -15.37
N GLU A 329 -31.51 11.30 -15.74
CA GLU A 329 -32.06 10.03 -16.21
C GLU A 329 -32.89 9.33 -15.14
N LYS A 330 -32.38 9.25 -13.91
CA LYS A 330 -33.13 8.68 -12.78
C LYS A 330 -34.45 9.40 -12.53
N TYR A 331 -34.46 10.74 -12.65
CA TYR A 331 -35.68 11.54 -12.54
C TYR A 331 -36.69 11.22 -13.65
N LEU A 332 -36.25 11.19 -14.92
CA LEU A 332 -37.10 10.88 -16.06
C LEU A 332 -37.68 9.46 -15.98
N VAL A 333 -36.87 8.46 -15.55
CA VAL A 333 -37.35 7.09 -15.33
C VAL A 333 -38.42 7.06 -14.24
N GLN A 334 -38.20 7.75 -13.12
CA GLN A 334 -39.18 7.80 -12.04
C GLN A 334 -40.49 8.49 -12.45
N GLU A 335 -40.42 9.54 -13.26
CA GLU A 335 -41.58 10.23 -13.84
C GLU A 335 -42.37 9.29 -14.78
N MET A 336 -41.69 8.60 -15.70
CA MET A 336 -42.32 7.62 -16.59
C MET A 336 -42.98 6.47 -15.82
N MET A 337 -42.35 5.95 -14.75
CA MET A 337 -42.95 4.90 -13.90
C MET A 337 -44.22 5.40 -13.20
N TYR A 338 -44.21 6.63 -12.68
CA TYR A 338 -45.37 7.23 -12.01
C TYR A 338 -46.53 7.47 -12.98
N GLU A 339 -46.26 7.98 -14.18
CA GLU A 339 -47.27 8.15 -15.23
C GLU A 339 -47.87 6.81 -15.66
N ALA A 340 -47.06 5.76 -15.82
CA ALA A 340 -47.52 4.42 -16.15
C ALA A 340 -48.44 3.82 -15.06
N GLU A 341 -48.12 4.04 -13.77
CA GLU A 341 -48.94 3.60 -12.65
C GLU A 341 -50.28 4.36 -12.60
N LEU A 342 -50.26 5.69 -12.82
CA LEU A 342 -51.46 6.52 -12.94
C LEU A 342 -52.38 6.03 -14.07
N GLU A 343 -51.82 5.76 -15.25
CA GLU A 343 -52.58 5.20 -16.37
C GLU A 343 -53.19 3.84 -16.03
N HIS A 344 -52.43 2.97 -15.34
CA HIS A 344 -52.90 1.67 -14.89
C HIS A 344 -54.12 1.81 -13.96
N LEU A 345 -54.02 2.66 -12.93
CA LEU A 345 -55.11 2.94 -12.00
C LEU A 345 -56.35 3.53 -12.70
N GLN A 346 -56.15 4.42 -13.68
CA GLN A 346 -57.26 4.96 -14.48
C GLN A 346 -57.96 3.88 -15.31
N ARG A 347 -57.21 2.93 -15.89
CA ARG A 347 -57.76 1.79 -16.65
C ARG A 347 -58.55 0.85 -15.74
N GLU A 348 -58.06 0.55 -14.54
CA GLU A 348 -58.78 -0.25 -13.54
C GLU A 348 -60.08 0.43 -13.11
N ARG A 349 -60.03 1.74 -12.83
CA ARG A 349 -61.22 2.51 -12.48
C ARG A 349 -62.28 2.50 -13.59
N LYS A 350 -61.87 2.56 -14.87
CA LYS A 350 -62.79 2.44 -16.02
C LYS A 350 -63.39 1.03 -16.18
N LYS A 351 -62.65 -0.03 -15.84
CA LYS A 351 -63.17 -1.40 -15.82
C LYS A 351 -64.20 -1.60 -14.70
N ASN A 352 -63.84 -1.22 -13.48
CA ASN A 352 -64.73 -1.36 -12.31
C ASN A 352 -65.95 -0.43 -12.41
N GLY A 353 -65.79 0.77 -12.98
CA GLY A 353 -66.89 1.71 -13.22
C GLY A 353 -67.86 1.31 -14.34
N LYS A 354 -67.53 0.31 -15.17
CA LYS A 354 -68.43 -0.21 -16.22
C LYS A 354 -69.22 -1.46 -15.79
N GLN A 355 -68.97 -2.02 -14.61
CA GLN A 355 -69.61 -3.25 -14.13
C GLN A 355 -70.92 -2.99 -13.36
N TYR A 356 -71.77 -2.12 -13.90
CA TYR A 356 -73.18 -1.98 -13.51
C TYR A 356 -74.02 -2.29 -14.75
N HIS A 357 -74.22 -3.58 -15.04
CA HIS A 357 -75.34 -3.99 -15.88
C HIS A 357 -76.63 -3.74 -15.08
N HIS A 358 -77.38 -2.74 -15.53
CA HIS A 358 -78.78 -2.56 -15.14
C HIS A 358 -79.58 -3.76 -15.66
N GLU A 359 -79.77 -4.79 -14.84
CA GLU A 359 -80.96 -5.62 -14.90
C GLU A 359 -82.00 -4.96 -13.99
N TRP A 360 -82.98 -4.30 -14.61
CA TRP A 360 -84.23 -3.93 -13.95
C TRP A 360 -85.18 -5.14 -13.95
N PRO A 361 -86.04 -5.27 -12.93
CA PRO A 361 -86.77 -6.48 -12.57
C PRO A 361 -87.95 -6.81 -13.49
#